data_AF-A0AAU9PWQ1-F1
#
_entry.id   AF-A0AAU9PWQ1-F1
#
_cell.length_a   1.000
_cell.length_b   1.000
_cell.length_c   1.000
_cell.angle_alpha   90.00
_cell.angle_beta   90.00
_cell.angle_gamma   90.00
#
_symmetry.space_group_name_H-M   'P 1'
#
loop_
_entity.id
_entity.type
_entity.pdbx_description
1 polymer ?
#
loop_
_entity_poly.entity_id
_entity_poly.type
_entity_poly.pdbx_seq_one_letter_code
_entity_poly.pdbx_strand_id
1 'polypeptide(L)'
;MDLQDLLMRSTLDSMFKVGFGFDLDTLSGSNEASNRSMEAFDESNGLVYWRFVDLWKVKRYLNIGSEAALKEKIKIIDNFVYELIQNKRKQLKNEERFTRNVLLNDDILSIPFVSELLTTLPTTIVDLEPHQIHASYEYVGYMIQAESEETERDEYLLRLMDLPNQQWVEIIGYAHGNMDLLKDQDVIRIVLNILKTNTSVATGLGTDWKVIFAPDDGSCARN
;
A
#
# COMPACT_ATOMS: atom_id res chain seq x y z
N MET A 1 -10.71 12.13 -10.98
CA MET A 1 -9.87 11.80 -9.82
C MET A 1 -8.80 12.87 -9.77
N ASP A 2 -8.70 13.62 -8.68
CA ASP A 2 -7.60 14.53 -8.43
C ASP A 2 -6.51 13.81 -7.60
N LEU A 3 -5.38 14.48 -7.36
CA LEU A 3 -4.29 13.88 -6.59
C LEU A 3 -4.71 13.53 -5.16
N GLN A 4 -5.60 14.30 -4.55
CA GLN A 4 -6.04 14.07 -3.17
C GLN A 4 -6.87 12.78 -3.08
N ASP A 5 -7.85 12.60 -3.97
CA ASP A 5 -8.65 11.38 -4.10
C ASP A 5 -7.76 10.18 -4.44
N LEU A 6 -6.76 10.37 -5.31
CA LEU A 6 -5.79 9.33 -5.64
C LEU A 6 -4.96 8.91 -4.41
N LEU A 7 -4.37 9.87 -3.69
CA LEU A 7 -3.55 9.59 -2.52
C LEU A 7 -4.38 8.92 -1.43
N MET A 8 -5.60 9.38 -1.20
CA MET A 8 -6.51 8.81 -0.21
C MET A 8 -6.85 7.34 -0.53
N ARG A 9 -7.27 7.07 -1.78
CA ARG A 9 -7.58 5.70 -2.25
C ARG A 9 -6.35 4.80 -2.26
N SER A 10 -5.22 5.31 -2.75
CA SER A 10 -3.97 4.55 -2.77
C SER A 10 -3.49 4.21 -1.36
N THR A 11 -3.52 5.15 -0.42
CA THR A 11 -3.10 4.89 0.97
C THR A 11 -3.99 3.82 1.58
N LEU A 12 -5.30 3.89 1.34
CA LEU A 12 -6.24 2.90 1.82
C LEU A 12 -5.99 1.51 1.21
N ASP A 13 -5.84 1.41 -0.11
CA ASP A 13 -5.45 0.16 -0.79
C ASP A 13 -4.14 -0.41 -0.21
N SER A 14 -3.13 0.43 0.03
CA SER A 14 -1.85 0.01 0.63
C SER A 14 -2.01 -0.50 2.07
N MET A 15 -2.74 0.23 2.92
CA MET A 15 -2.98 -0.17 4.31
C MET A 15 -3.69 -1.51 4.38
N PHE A 16 -4.68 -1.73 3.52
CA PHE A 16 -5.44 -2.98 3.52
C PHE A 16 -4.70 -4.14 2.89
N LYS A 17 -3.93 -3.90 1.82
CA LYS A 17 -3.08 -4.92 1.21
C LYS A 17 -1.97 -5.35 2.16
N VAL A 18 -1.19 -4.41 2.67
CA VAL A 18 -0.05 -4.70 3.56
C VAL A 18 -0.53 -5.22 4.92
N GLY A 19 -1.53 -4.56 5.53
CA GLY A 19 -2.01 -4.92 6.87
C GLY A 19 -2.86 -6.19 6.91
N PHE A 20 -3.71 -6.41 5.91
CA PHE A 20 -4.69 -7.50 5.91
C PHE A 20 -4.53 -8.51 4.76
N GLY A 21 -3.54 -8.34 3.87
CA GLY A 21 -3.33 -9.24 2.73
C GLY A 21 -4.47 -9.22 1.72
N PHE A 22 -5.19 -8.10 1.61
CA PHE A 22 -6.39 -7.99 0.79
C PHE A 22 -6.29 -6.83 -0.20
N ASP A 23 -6.36 -7.14 -1.49
CA ASP A 23 -6.45 -6.15 -2.56
C ASP A 23 -7.89 -5.60 -2.64
N LEU A 24 -8.07 -4.38 -2.18
CA LEU A 24 -9.34 -3.67 -2.23
C LEU A 24 -9.72 -3.21 -3.63
N ASP A 25 -8.71 -2.91 -4.46
CA ASP A 25 -8.83 -2.43 -5.83
C ASP A 25 -9.78 -1.22 -5.97
N THR A 26 -9.75 -0.30 -5.00
CA THR A 26 -10.60 0.92 -5.01
C THR A 26 -10.27 1.86 -6.16
N LEU A 27 -9.08 1.73 -6.73
CA LEU A 27 -8.61 2.52 -7.87
C LEU A 27 -9.17 2.05 -9.21
N SER A 28 -9.46 0.75 -9.39
CA SER A 28 -10.14 0.25 -10.60
C SER A 28 -11.66 0.33 -10.48
N GLY A 29 -12.18 0.36 -9.25
CA GLY A 29 -13.61 0.36 -8.95
C GLY A 29 -14.30 -0.98 -9.21
N SER A 30 -13.54 -2.05 -9.46
CA SER A 30 -14.07 -3.39 -9.79
C SER A 30 -14.82 -4.05 -8.62
N ASN A 31 -14.46 -3.69 -7.38
CA ASN A 31 -14.96 -4.33 -6.17
C ASN A 31 -16.08 -3.50 -5.50
N GLU A 32 -17.32 -3.95 -5.65
CA GLU A 32 -18.51 -3.26 -5.13
C GLU A 32 -18.52 -3.15 -3.59
N ALA A 33 -18.08 -4.18 -2.87
CA ALA A 33 -18.04 -4.18 -1.41
C ALA A 33 -17.02 -3.17 -0.86
N SER A 34 -15.87 -3.07 -1.53
CA SER A 34 -14.82 -2.10 -1.24
C SER A 34 -15.30 -0.67 -1.49
N ASN A 35 -15.93 -0.42 -2.65
CA ASN A 35 -16.47 0.90 -2.99
C ASN A 35 -17.55 1.37 -2.00
N ARG A 36 -18.47 0.49 -1.59
CA ARG A 36 -19.51 0.80 -0.58
C ARG A 36 -18.89 1.12 0.79
N SER A 37 -17.83 0.42 1.16
CA SER A 37 -17.12 0.67 2.42
C SER A 37 -16.35 1.98 2.38
N MET A 38 -15.76 2.31 1.23
CA MET A 38 -15.08 3.59 0.98
C MET A 38 -16.07 4.77 1.04
N GLU A 39 -17.19 4.66 0.35
CA GLU A 39 -18.27 5.67 0.40
C GLU A 39 -18.79 5.85 1.82
N ALA A 40 -18.99 4.74 2.56
CA ALA A 40 -19.38 4.80 3.95
C ALA A 40 -18.32 5.46 4.85
N PHE A 41 -17.04 5.27 4.57
CA PHE A 41 -15.93 5.90 5.28
C PHE A 41 -15.89 7.42 5.03
N ASP A 42 -15.99 7.84 3.78
CA ASP A 42 -16.01 9.25 3.38
C ASP A 42 -17.23 9.99 3.95
N GLU A 43 -18.43 9.40 3.84
CA GLU A 43 -19.64 9.95 4.45
C GLU A 43 -19.54 10.02 5.97
N SER A 44 -18.98 8.98 6.61
CA SER A 44 -18.77 8.96 8.07
C SER A 44 -17.87 10.09 8.50
N ASN A 45 -16.78 10.34 7.77
CA ASN A 45 -15.89 11.47 8.03
C ASN A 45 -16.64 12.80 7.93
N GLY A 46 -17.43 12.99 6.86
CA GLY A 46 -18.29 14.17 6.70
C GLY A 46 -19.26 14.38 7.86
N LEU A 47 -19.93 13.31 8.31
CA LEU A 47 -20.86 13.35 9.45
C LEU A 47 -20.14 13.66 10.78
N VAL A 48 -18.91 13.17 10.96
CA VAL A 48 -18.09 13.49 12.14
C VAL A 48 -17.69 14.96 12.14
N TYR A 49 -17.37 15.56 11.00
CA TYR A 49 -17.10 17.01 10.92
C TYR A 49 -18.28 17.86 11.40
N TRP A 50 -19.52 17.45 11.13
CA TRP A 50 -20.71 18.17 11.61
C TRP A 50 -20.84 18.20 13.13
N ARG A 51 -20.18 17.29 13.87
CA ARG A 51 -20.19 17.28 15.34
C ARG A 51 -19.56 18.53 15.96
N PHE A 52 -18.71 19.25 15.23
CA PHE A 52 -18.07 20.48 15.73
C PHE A 52 -19.02 21.68 15.79
N VAL A 53 -20.13 21.63 15.05
CA VAL A 53 -21.09 22.75 14.93
C VAL A 53 -22.52 22.39 15.37
N ASP A 54 -22.73 21.18 15.92
CA ASP A 54 -24.05 20.61 16.19
C ASP A 54 -24.16 19.98 17.59
N LEU A 55 -25.40 19.84 18.10
CA LEU A 55 -25.73 19.19 19.38
C LEU A 55 -25.74 17.65 19.26
N TRP A 56 -24.63 17.10 18.77
CA TRP A 56 -24.50 15.69 18.43
C TRP A 56 -24.73 14.74 19.61
N LYS A 57 -24.40 15.13 20.85
CA LYS A 57 -24.64 14.28 22.04
C LYS A 57 -26.12 13.97 22.24
N VAL A 58 -27.00 14.95 21.98
CA VAL A 58 -28.45 14.79 22.09
C VAL A 58 -28.96 13.88 20.96
N LYS A 59 -28.51 14.13 19.72
CA LYS A 59 -28.85 13.30 18.55
C LYS A 59 -28.38 11.86 18.69
N ARG A 60 -27.21 11.64 19.31
CA ARG A 60 -26.65 10.32 19.60
C ARG A 60 -27.46 9.58 20.65
N TYR A 61 -27.89 10.26 21.71
CA TYR A 61 -28.76 9.68 22.73
C TYR A 61 -30.11 9.25 22.16
N LEU A 62 -30.72 10.10 21.33
CA LEU A 62 -31.99 9.81 20.67
C LEU A 62 -31.86 8.89 19.43
N ASN A 63 -30.63 8.66 18.95
CA ASN A 63 -30.32 7.93 17.72
C ASN A 63 -31.11 8.47 16.51
N ILE A 64 -31.00 9.77 16.24
CA ILE A 64 -31.70 10.46 15.14
C ILE A 64 -30.75 11.27 14.26
N GLY A 65 -31.18 11.53 13.02
CA GLY A 65 -30.49 12.41 12.09
C GLY A 65 -29.08 11.93 11.74
N SER A 66 -28.11 12.85 11.78
CA SER A 66 -26.70 12.61 11.44
C SER A 66 -26.06 11.48 12.25
N GLU A 67 -26.41 11.33 13.53
CA GLU A 67 -25.87 10.28 14.39
C GLU A 67 -26.46 8.90 14.10
N ALA A 68 -27.73 8.84 13.68
CA ALA A 68 -28.33 7.59 13.21
C ALA A 68 -27.69 7.13 11.89
N ALA A 69 -27.51 8.05 10.94
CA ALA A 69 -26.84 7.78 9.67
C ALA A 69 -25.37 7.35 9.90
N LEU A 70 -24.64 8.04 10.77
CA LEU A 70 -23.27 7.67 11.12
C LEU A 70 -23.19 6.27 11.72
N LYS A 71 -24.15 5.89 12.58
CA LYS A 71 -24.22 4.54 13.15
C LYS A 71 -24.46 3.47 12.08
N GLU A 72 -25.25 3.77 11.05
CA GLU A 72 -25.45 2.87 9.91
C GLU A 72 -24.18 2.70 9.10
N LYS A 73 -23.50 3.80 8.77
CA LYS A 73 -22.24 3.77 8.00
C LYS A 73 -21.12 3.05 8.76
N ILE A 74 -21.02 3.25 10.08
CA ILE A 74 -20.10 2.48 10.95
C ILE A 74 -20.37 0.98 10.87
N LYS A 75 -21.64 0.52 10.79
CA LYS A 75 -21.93 -0.92 10.64
C LYS A 75 -21.44 -1.49 9.31
N ILE A 76 -21.55 -0.73 8.23
CA ILE A 76 -21.03 -1.15 6.91
C ILE A 76 -19.52 -1.36 7.02
N ILE A 77 -18.81 -0.38 7.60
CA ILE A 77 -17.37 -0.45 7.80
C ILE A 77 -16.99 -1.61 8.73
N ASP A 78 -17.70 -1.81 9.84
CA ASP A 78 -17.42 -2.86 10.83
C ASP A 78 -17.59 -4.27 10.22
N ASN A 79 -18.68 -4.49 9.48
CA ASN A 79 -18.89 -5.75 8.76
C ASN A 79 -17.76 -6.02 7.77
N PHE A 80 -17.36 -5.00 7.02
CA PHE A 80 -16.27 -5.11 6.06
C PHE A 80 -14.93 -5.46 6.73
N VAL A 81 -14.57 -4.74 7.79
CA VAL A 81 -13.36 -5.00 8.58
C VAL A 81 -13.37 -6.41 9.17
N TYR A 82 -14.53 -6.88 9.64
CA TYR A 82 -14.66 -8.24 10.17
C TYR A 82 -14.40 -9.31 9.09
N GLU A 83 -14.91 -9.12 7.87
CA GLU A 83 -14.62 -10.02 6.75
C GLU A 83 -13.12 -10.08 6.42
N LEU A 84 -12.45 -8.92 6.41
CA LEU A 84 -11.01 -8.82 6.17
C LEU A 84 -10.20 -9.57 7.24
N ILE A 85 -10.53 -9.36 8.52
CA ILE A 85 -9.88 -10.06 9.64
C ILE A 85 -10.07 -11.59 9.51
N GLN A 86 -11.27 -12.03 9.17
CA GLN A 86 -11.56 -13.46 9.01
C GLN A 86 -10.79 -14.06 7.83
N ASN A 87 -10.67 -13.33 6.73
CA ASN A 87 -9.90 -13.77 5.57
C ASN A 87 -8.39 -13.85 5.89
N LYS A 88 -7.81 -12.83 6.54
CA LYS A 88 -6.39 -12.87 6.95
C LYS A 88 -6.11 -14.03 7.91
N ARG A 89 -7.00 -14.30 8.87
CA ARG A 89 -6.89 -15.48 9.76
C ARG A 89 -6.93 -16.81 9.01
N LYS A 90 -7.63 -16.91 7.89
CA LYS A 90 -7.64 -18.11 7.04
C LYS A 90 -6.36 -18.22 6.21
N GLN A 91 -5.88 -17.11 5.65
CA GLN A 91 -4.63 -17.07 4.89
C GLN A 91 -3.43 -17.48 5.74
N LEU A 92 -3.28 -16.92 6.94
CA LEU A 92 -2.16 -17.25 7.84
C LEU A 92 -2.14 -18.75 8.21
N LYS A 93 -3.30 -19.39 8.40
CA LYS A 93 -3.37 -20.84 8.63
C LYS A 93 -2.92 -21.67 7.42
N ASN A 94 -3.06 -21.15 6.21
CA ASN A 94 -2.59 -21.80 4.98
C ASN A 94 -1.10 -21.53 4.73
N GLU A 95 -0.64 -20.30 4.97
CA GLU A 95 0.77 -19.90 4.88
C GLU A 95 1.62 -20.68 5.89
N GLU A 96 1.20 -20.80 7.15
CA GLU A 96 1.88 -21.64 8.15
C GLU A 96 2.03 -23.10 7.71
N ARG A 97 1.09 -23.62 6.92
CA ARG A 97 1.18 -24.97 6.33
C ARG A 97 2.16 -25.00 5.16
N PHE A 98 2.15 -23.98 4.31
CA PHE A 98 3.06 -23.86 3.18
C PHE A 98 4.51 -23.67 3.64
N THR A 99 4.78 -22.72 4.54
CA THR A 99 6.11 -22.47 5.09
C THR A 99 6.66 -23.71 5.81
N ARG A 100 5.82 -24.45 6.55
CA ARG A 100 6.23 -25.74 7.14
C ARG A 100 6.59 -26.78 6.08
N ASN A 101 5.92 -26.79 4.91
CA ASN A 101 6.22 -27.73 3.83
C ASN A 101 7.44 -27.31 2.99
N VAL A 102 7.71 -26.01 2.86
CA VAL A 102 8.85 -25.48 2.08
C VAL A 102 10.15 -25.54 2.88
N LEU A 103 10.14 -25.15 4.16
CA LEU A 103 11.32 -25.22 5.04
C LEU A 103 11.78 -26.65 5.35
N LEU A 104 11.02 -27.67 4.95
CA LEU A 104 11.43 -29.08 5.04
C LEU A 104 12.07 -29.61 3.74
N ASN A 105 12.12 -28.80 2.67
CA ASN A 105 12.70 -29.16 1.37
C ASN A 105 13.85 -28.18 1.05
N ASP A 106 14.97 -28.37 1.75
CA ASP A 106 16.09 -27.45 1.99
C ASP A 106 16.94 -26.95 0.79
N ASP A 107 16.51 -27.06 -0.48
CA ASP A 107 17.47 -26.93 -1.60
C ASP A 107 17.22 -25.81 -2.64
N ILE A 108 16.27 -24.86 -2.46
CA ILE A 108 15.81 -24.06 -3.62
C ILE A 108 16.31 -22.61 -3.72
N LEU A 109 16.77 -21.92 -2.66
CA LEU A 109 17.18 -20.52 -2.80
C LEU A 109 18.62 -20.29 -2.35
N SER A 110 19.54 -20.41 -3.29
CA SER A 110 20.87 -19.84 -3.12
C SER A 110 20.83 -18.32 -3.35
N ILE A 111 21.40 -17.63 -2.37
CA ILE A 111 21.52 -16.18 -2.16
C ILE A 111 22.26 -15.36 -3.26
N PRO A 112 23.01 -15.91 -4.25
CA PRO A 112 23.65 -15.09 -5.32
C PRO A 112 22.68 -14.43 -6.32
N PHE A 113 21.44 -14.90 -6.43
CA PHE A 113 20.51 -14.48 -7.49
C PHE A 113 19.91 -13.08 -7.29
N VAL A 114 19.72 -12.62 -6.05
CA VAL A 114 19.05 -11.34 -5.75
C VAL A 114 19.88 -10.16 -6.25
N SER A 115 21.19 -10.17 -6.02
CA SER A 115 22.08 -9.09 -6.47
C SER A 115 22.17 -9.01 -8.00
N GLU A 116 22.17 -10.15 -8.70
CA GLU A 116 22.13 -10.22 -10.17
C GLU A 116 20.77 -9.73 -10.71
N LEU A 117 19.67 -10.15 -10.08
CA LEU A 117 18.32 -9.70 -10.44
C LEU A 117 18.18 -8.19 -10.28
N LEU A 118 18.61 -7.61 -9.15
CA LEU A 118 18.58 -6.17 -8.92
C LEU A 118 19.45 -5.38 -9.92
N THR A 119 20.51 -6.00 -10.45
CA THR A 119 21.35 -5.38 -11.50
C THR A 119 20.65 -5.36 -12.86
N THR A 120 19.81 -6.37 -13.14
CA THR A 120 19.11 -6.53 -14.42
C THR A 120 17.68 -5.98 -14.40
N LEU A 121 17.15 -5.65 -13.22
CA LEU A 121 15.78 -5.15 -13.02
C LEU A 121 15.51 -3.87 -13.84
N PRO A 122 16.39 -2.84 -13.87
CA PRO A 122 16.13 -1.61 -14.61
C PRO A 122 15.99 -1.80 -16.13
N THR A 123 16.62 -2.82 -16.72
CA THR A 123 16.53 -3.10 -18.16
C THR A 123 15.41 -4.06 -18.51
N THR A 124 14.94 -4.87 -17.56
CA THR A 124 13.88 -5.86 -17.80
C THR A 124 12.48 -5.30 -17.59
N ILE A 125 12.29 -4.30 -16.72
CA ILE A 125 10.97 -3.72 -16.43
C ILE A 125 10.46 -2.75 -17.50
N VAL A 126 11.31 -2.25 -18.40
CA VAL A 126 10.94 -1.26 -19.42
C VAL A 126 9.98 -1.84 -20.46
N ASP A 127 10.04 -3.15 -20.70
CA ASP A 127 9.20 -3.88 -21.65
C ASP A 127 7.93 -4.48 -21.01
N LEU A 128 7.73 -4.30 -19.70
CA LEU A 128 6.66 -4.94 -18.94
C LEU A 128 5.41 -4.07 -18.81
N GLU A 129 4.25 -4.72 -18.74
CA GLU A 129 3.02 -4.04 -18.36
C GLU A 129 3.05 -3.65 -16.86
N PRO A 130 2.39 -2.54 -16.44
CA PRO A 130 2.48 -2.05 -15.06
C PRO A 130 2.15 -3.09 -13.98
N HIS A 131 1.21 -4.01 -14.24
CA HIS A 131 0.88 -5.07 -13.30
C HIS A 131 2.02 -6.08 -13.11
N GLN A 132 2.79 -6.36 -14.17
CA GLN A 132 3.95 -7.24 -14.12
C GLN A 132 5.10 -6.59 -13.38
N ILE A 133 5.29 -5.27 -13.56
CA ILE A 133 6.27 -4.49 -12.79
C ILE A 133 5.97 -4.63 -11.29
N HIS A 134 4.74 -4.35 -10.86
CA HIS A 134 4.37 -4.44 -9.45
C HIS A 134 4.56 -5.85 -8.87
N ALA A 135 4.21 -6.90 -9.63
CA ALA A 135 4.44 -8.28 -9.21
C ALA A 135 5.94 -8.58 -9.07
N SER A 136 6.78 -8.13 -10.00
CA SER A 136 8.23 -8.26 -9.90
C SER A 136 8.78 -7.61 -8.63
N TYR A 137 8.41 -6.36 -8.34
CA TYR A 137 8.85 -5.68 -7.11
C TYR A 137 8.40 -6.40 -5.83
N GLU A 138 7.19 -6.97 -5.82
CA GLU A 138 6.71 -7.79 -4.70
C GLU A 138 7.57 -9.05 -4.51
N TYR A 139 7.85 -9.78 -5.60
CA TYR A 139 8.69 -10.99 -5.54
C TYR A 139 10.12 -10.71 -5.09
N VAL A 140 10.72 -9.61 -5.56
CA VAL A 140 12.04 -9.21 -5.07
C VAL A 140 11.98 -8.81 -3.59
N GLY A 141 10.89 -8.20 -3.13
CA GLY A 141 10.63 -7.97 -1.70
C GLY A 141 10.70 -9.25 -0.86
N TYR A 142 10.04 -10.34 -1.31
CA TYR A 142 10.14 -11.63 -0.62
C TYR A 142 11.57 -12.19 -0.60
N MET A 143 12.35 -12.01 -1.67
CA MET A 143 13.74 -12.46 -1.72
C MET A 143 14.63 -11.66 -0.76
N ILE A 144 14.43 -10.35 -0.69
CA ILE A 144 15.13 -9.46 0.25
C ILE A 144 14.79 -9.82 1.70
N GLN A 145 13.52 -10.13 1.99
CA GLN A 145 13.10 -10.55 3.33
C GLN A 145 13.70 -11.90 3.75
N ALA A 146 14.00 -12.78 2.78
CA ALA A 146 14.68 -14.05 3.04
C ALA A 146 16.20 -13.89 3.27
N GLU A 147 16.75 -12.69 3.05
CA GLU A 147 18.17 -12.42 3.29
C GLU A 147 18.48 -12.42 4.80
N SER A 148 19.53 -13.18 5.13
CA SER A 148 19.94 -13.42 6.52
C SER A 148 20.63 -12.21 7.15
N GLU A 149 21.43 -11.49 6.37
CA GLU A 149 22.21 -10.36 6.87
C GLU A 149 21.46 -9.02 6.70
N GLU A 150 21.27 -8.29 7.81
CA GLU A 150 20.52 -7.03 7.82
C GLU A 150 21.18 -5.95 6.96
N THR A 151 22.50 -5.88 6.93
CA THR A 151 23.22 -4.89 6.12
C THR A 151 23.04 -5.13 4.62
N GLU A 152 22.99 -6.39 4.19
CA GLU A 152 22.74 -6.73 2.79
C GLU A 152 21.27 -6.52 2.43
N ARG A 153 20.35 -6.85 3.35
CA ARG A 153 18.92 -6.58 3.19
C ARG A 153 18.64 -5.09 2.99
N ASP A 154 19.25 -4.23 3.80
CA ASP A 154 19.13 -2.76 3.67
C ASP A 154 19.75 -2.25 2.36
N GLU A 155 20.91 -2.78 1.92
CA GLU A 155 21.52 -2.44 0.63
C GLU A 155 20.62 -2.84 -0.56
N TYR A 156 20.09 -4.06 -0.54
CA TYR A 156 19.20 -4.57 -1.58
C TYR A 156 17.90 -3.78 -1.66
N LEU A 157 17.34 -3.37 -0.51
CA LEU A 157 16.15 -2.52 -0.46
C LEU A 157 16.42 -1.16 -1.10
N LEU A 158 17.56 -0.53 -0.80
CA LEU A 158 17.96 0.73 -1.41
C LEU A 158 18.09 0.59 -2.93
N ARG A 159 18.72 -0.48 -3.41
CA ARG A 159 18.87 -0.75 -4.85
C ARG A 159 17.54 -1.02 -5.55
N LEU A 160 16.63 -1.76 -4.90
CA LEU A 160 15.30 -2.02 -5.44
C LEU A 160 14.51 -0.72 -5.61
N MET A 161 14.62 0.19 -4.65
CA MET A 161 13.81 1.42 -4.60
C MET A 161 14.45 2.62 -5.31
N ASP A 162 15.66 2.49 -5.82
CA ASP A 162 16.39 3.58 -6.49
C ASP A 162 15.59 4.19 -7.64
N LEU A 163 15.10 3.37 -8.58
CA LEU A 163 14.37 3.88 -9.75
C LEU A 163 13.02 4.55 -9.37
N PRO A 164 12.12 3.93 -8.57
CA PRO A 164 10.91 4.60 -8.11
C PRO A 164 11.20 5.89 -7.32
N ASN A 165 12.27 5.92 -6.52
CA ASN A 165 12.66 7.10 -5.75
C ASN A 165 13.20 8.22 -6.65
N GLN A 166 13.97 7.91 -7.69
CA GLN A 166 14.42 8.89 -8.68
C GLN A 166 13.22 9.54 -9.38
N GLN A 167 12.25 8.74 -9.83
CA GLN A 167 11.02 9.25 -10.45
C GLN A 167 10.20 10.11 -9.46
N TRP A 168 10.14 9.71 -8.19
CA TRP A 168 9.47 10.47 -7.15
C TRP A 168 10.12 11.84 -6.93
N VAL A 169 11.43 11.89 -6.75
CA VAL A 169 12.19 13.15 -6.55
C VAL A 169 12.01 14.09 -7.73
N GLU A 170 12.04 13.57 -8.96
CA GLU A 170 11.81 14.37 -10.16
C GLU A 170 10.41 15.00 -10.18
N ILE A 171 9.36 14.23 -9.89
CA ILE A 171 7.97 14.73 -9.86
C ILE A 171 7.79 15.80 -8.77
N ILE A 172 8.29 15.54 -7.56
CA ILE A 172 8.18 16.49 -6.45
C ILE A 172 8.96 17.77 -6.74
N GLY A 173 10.15 17.65 -7.35
CA GLY A 173 10.95 18.79 -7.80
C GLY A 173 10.21 19.67 -8.80
N TYR A 174 9.57 19.07 -9.81
CA TYR A 174 8.76 19.83 -10.78
C TYR A 174 7.48 20.41 -10.17
N ALA A 175 6.82 19.68 -9.27
CA ALA A 175 5.62 20.14 -8.59
C ALA A 175 5.88 21.36 -7.68
N HIS A 176 7.08 21.46 -7.10
CA HIS A 176 7.49 22.62 -6.31
C HIS A 176 7.53 23.91 -7.16
N GLY A 177 7.89 23.80 -8.44
CA GLY A 177 7.91 24.91 -9.38
C GLY A 177 6.55 25.22 -10.02
N ASN A 178 5.67 24.21 -10.14
CA ASN A 178 4.33 24.38 -10.71
C ASN A 178 3.34 23.32 -10.16
N MET A 179 2.49 23.73 -9.22
CA MET A 179 1.48 22.82 -8.64
C MET A 179 0.39 22.38 -9.63
N ASP A 180 0.17 23.10 -10.74
CA ASP A 180 -0.82 22.69 -11.73
C ASP A 180 -0.40 21.42 -12.48
N LEU A 181 0.90 21.08 -12.46
CA LEU A 181 1.43 19.82 -12.99
C LEU A 181 0.83 18.59 -12.28
N LEU A 182 0.51 18.71 -10.99
CA LEU A 182 -0.10 17.61 -10.23
C LEU A 182 -1.57 17.33 -10.61
N LYS A 183 -2.17 18.20 -11.43
CA LYS A 183 -3.49 17.98 -12.03
C LYS A 183 -3.39 17.28 -13.38
N ASP A 184 -2.18 17.15 -13.93
CA ASP A 184 -1.96 16.48 -15.21
C ASP A 184 -2.19 14.96 -15.06
N GLN A 185 -2.93 14.41 -16.01
CA GLN A 185 -3.38 13.01 -15.94
C GLN A 185 -2.22 12.01 -16.10
N ASP A 186 -1.18 12.38 -16.85
CA ASP A 186 -0.01 11.53 -17.03
C ASP A 186 0.87 11.55 -15.78
N VAL A 187 1.00 12.71 -15.13
CA VAL A 187 1.69 12.85 -13.83
C VAL A 187 1.00 12.04 -12.75
N ILE A 188 -0.33 12.14 -12.67
CA ILE A 188 -1.18 11.34 -11.77
C ILE A 188 -0.94 9.84 -11.99
N ARG A 189 -0.81 9.39 -13.25
CA ARG A 189 -0.54 7.98 -13.58
C ARG A 189 0.84 7.53 -13.12
N ILE A 190 1.85 8.38 -13.25
CA ILE A 190 3.21 8.06 -12.78
C ILE A 190 3.24 7.97 -11.26
N VAL A 191 2.64 8.94 -10.55
CA VAL A 191 2.50 8.89 -9.09
C VAL A 191 1.78 7.62 -8.63
N LEU A 192 0.70 7.25 -9.31
CA LEU A 192 -0.03 6.01 -9.02
C LEU A 192 0.86 4.76 -9.12
N ASN A 193 1.67 4.68 -10.17
CA ASN A 193 2.58 3.56 -10.37
C ASN A 193 3.64 3.50 -9.26
N ILE A 194 4.22 4.64 -8.86
CA ILE A 194 5.21 4.68 -7.76
C ILE A 194 4.59 4.17 -6.45
N LEU A 195 3.36 4.59 -6.13
CA LEU A 195 2.67 4.18 -4.90
C LEU A 195 2.30 2.69 -4.92
N LYS A 196 1.87 2.16 -6.08
CA LYS A 196 1.60 0.73 -6.25
C LYS A 196 2.88 -0.10 -6.13
N THR A 197 3.98 0.36 -6.70
CA THR A 197 5.30 -0.27 -6.53
C THR A 197 5.72 -0.31 -5.06
N ASN A 198 5.60 0.81 -4.33
CA ASN A 198 5.88 0.84 -2.89
C ASN A 198 5.01 -0.15 -2.10
N THR A 199 3.73 -0.23 -2.47
CA THR A 199 2.79 -1.17 -1.84
C THR A 199 3.19 -2.62 -2.08
N SER A 200 3.61 -2.95 -3.30
CA SER A 200 4.13 -4.28 -3.66
C SER A 200 5.38 -4.64 -2.86
N VAL A 201 6.37 -3.74 -2.77
CA VAL A 201 7.59 -3.97 -1.98
C VAL A 201 7.26 -4.16 -0.50
N ALA A 202 6.43 -3.29 0.08
CA ALA A 202 6.01 -3.41 1.47
C ALA A 202 5.26 -4.74 1.75
N THR A 203 4.48 -5.22 0.79
CA THR A 203 3.81 -6.53 0.89
C THR A 203 4.83 -7.67 0.94
N GLY A 204 5.87 -7.61 0.09
CA GLY A 204 6.95 -8.60 0.06
C GLY A 204 7.81 -8.64 1.33
N LEU A 205 8.09 -7.48 1.93
CA LEU A 205 8.90 -7.36 3.15
C LEU A 205 8.17 -7.75 4.44
N GLY A 206 6.83 -7.70 4.46
CA GLY A 206 6.05 -8.06 5.65
C GLY A 206 6.24 -7.08 6.82
N THR A 207 6.44 -7.60 8.04
CA THR A 207 6.46 -6.79 9.28
C THR A 207 7.75 -5.99 9.49
N ASP A 208 8.81 -6.28 8.73
CA ASP A 208 10.14 -5.67 8.92
C ASP A 208 10.35 -4.42 8.04
N TRP A 209 9.27 -3.80 7.57
CA TRP A 209 9.33 -2.62 6.71
C TRP A 209 9.89 -1.39 7.46
N LYS A 210 11.00 -0.83 6.96
CA LYS A 210 11.48 0.53 7.27
C LYS A 210 10.89 1.51 6.23
N VAL A 211 10.80 2.80 6.55
CA VAL A 211 10.26 3.83 5.63
C VAL A 211 11.04 3.79 4.31
N ILE A 212 10.32 3.56 3.20
CA ILE A 212 10.91 3.19 1.89
C ILE A 212 11.26 4.44 1.04
N PHE A 213 10.68 5.59 1.37
CA PHE A 213 11.05 6.86 0.75
C PHE A 213 12.30 7.44 1.42
N ALA A 214 13.42 7.44 0.70
CA ALA A 214 14.61 8.13 1.14
C ALA A 214 14.31 9.65 1.22
N PRO A 215 14.54 10.32 2.36
CA PRO A 215 14.57 11.77 2.37
C PRO A 215 15.77 12.26 1.56
N ASP A 216 15.65 13.45 0.97
CA ASP A 216 16.64 14.12 0.10
C ASP A 216 18.07 14.23 0.67
N ASP A 217 18.31 13.83 1.92
CA ASP A 217 19.57 13.99 2.64
C ASP A 217 20.29 12.68 3.03
N GLY A 218 19.81 11.51 2.58
CA GLY A 218 20.52 10.23 2.82
C GLY A 218 20.64 9.85 4.30
N SER A 219 19.78 10.39 5.17
CA SER A 219 19.89 10.22 6.61
C SER A 219 19.16 8.98 7.18
N CYS A 220 18.51 8.15 6.37
CA CYS A 220 17.73 7.00 6.86
C CYS A 220 18.55 5.74 7.23
N ALA A 221 19.81 5.92 7.63
CA ALA A 221 20.62 4.90 8.27
C ALA A 221 21.10 5.42 9.64
N ARG A 222 20.16 5.51 10.60
CA ARG A 222 20.39 5.43 12.06
C ARG A 222 19.11 5.80 12.82
N ASN A 223 18.42 4.78 13.32
CA ASN A 223 18.13 4.59 14.75
C ASN A 223 17.44 3.24 14.97
#